data_AF-A0A7S3ESP6-F1
#
_entry.id   AF-A0A7S3ESP6-F1
#
_cell.length_a   1.000
_cell.length_b   1.000
_cell.length_c   1.000
_cell.angle_alpha   90.00
_cell.angle_beta   90.00
_cell.angle_gamma   90.00
#
_symmetry.space_group_name_H-M   'P 1'
#
loop_
_entity.id
_entity.type
_entity.pdbx_description
1 polymer ?
#
loop_
_entity_poly.entity_id
_entity_poly.type
_entity_poly.pdbx_seq_one_letter_code
_entity_poly.pdbx_strand_id
1 'polypeptide(L)'
;RAIALSALGRIDEAVAEQAAFLSAFECVPASRHVHNVTSRQSLSVARVLLQGELLYRQEDFDAAFAYLRKAVEVDDALPYDEPWGWMTPARHALGALLLERSTSPSLDSTVAAALLAEAEAVYRADLRHHPNNLWALCGLVQCVKQRSKPLTSCYSATNGMNGGGDCGG
;
A
#
# COMPACT_ATOMS: atom_id res chain seq x y z
N ARG A 1 16.49 -2.33 3.32
CA ARG A 1 16.63 -3.78 3.64
C ARG A 1 15.39 -4.31 4.34
N ALA A 2 14.97 -3.71 5.45
CA ALA A 2 13.78 -4.13 6.19
C ALA A 2 12.49 -4.27 5.32
N ILE A 3 12.16 -3.28 4.46
CA ILE A 3 11.03 -3.37 3.51
C ILE A 3 11.12 -4.62 2.63
N ALA A 4 12.27 -4.85 2.00
CA ALA A 4 12.46 -6.00 1.10
C ALA A 4 12.34 -7.34 1.85
N LEU A 5 12.90 -7.44 3.07
CA LEU A 5 12.77 -8.65 3.90
C LEU A 5 11.31 -8.88 4.33
N SER A 6 10.60 -7.81 4.68
CA SER A 6 9.17 -7.85 5.01
C SER A 6 8.36 -8.36 3.82
N ALA A 7 8.62 -7.85 2.61
CA ALA A 7 7.97 -8.29 1.39
C ALA A 7 8.25 -9.77 1.04
N LEU A 8 9.42 -10.30 1.43
CA LEU A 8 9.80 -11.71 1.29
C LEU A 8 9.23 -12.61 2.40
N GLY A 9 8.45 -12.06 3.35
CA GLY A 9 7.91 -12.81 4.49
C GLY A 9 8.94 -13.12 5.59
N ARG A 10 10.15 -12.56 5.51
CA ARG A 10 11.23 -12.74 6.49
C ARG A 10 11.08 -11.72 7.62
N ILE A 11 9.98 -11.83 8.36
CA ILE A 11 9.54 -10.81 9.33
C ILE A 11 10.56 -10.58 10.45
N ASP A 12 11.12 -11.63 11.04
CA ASP A 12 12.10 -11.49 12.13
C ASP A 12 13.35 -10.72 11.69
N GLU A 13 13.83 -11.00 10.47
CA GLU A 13 14.96 -10.28 9.89
C GLU A 13 14.58 -8.83 9.54
N ALA A 14 13.36 -8.59 9.10
CA ALA A 14 12.86 -7.24 8.85
C ALA A 14 12.78 -6.42 10.14
N VAL A 15 12.35 -7.02 11.25
CA VAL A 15 12.34 -6.41 12.59
C VAL A 15 13.76 -6.08 13.05
N ALA A 16 14.72 -7.00 12.87
CA ALA A 16 16.11 -6.75 13.22
C ALA A 16 16.71 -5.58 12.42
N GLU A 17 16.44 -5.51 11.12
CA GLU A 17 16.88 -4.40 10.27
C GLU A 17 16.16 -3.08 10.61
N GLN A 18 14.90 -3.13 11.03
CA GLN A 18 14.18 -1.96 11.54
C GLN A 18 14.84 -1.43 12.83
N ALA A 19 15.17 -2.31 13.77
CA ALA A 19 15.85 -1.92 15.00
C ALA A 19 17.23 -1.30 14.73
N ALA A 20 17.98 -1.85 13.78
CA ALA A 20 19.24 -1.28 13.32
C ALA A 20 19.05 0.12 12.70
N PHE A 21 18.01 0.30 11.88
CA PHE A 21 17.65 1.60 11.32
C PHE A 21 17.31 2.63 12.42
N LEU A 22 16.49 2.26 13.40
CA LEU A 22 16.10 3.14 14.51
C LEU A 22 17.32 3.55 15.35
N SER A 23 18.23 2.61 15.61
CA SER A 23 19.48 2.91 16.33
C SER A 23 20.36 3.88 15.54
N ALA A 24 20.48 3.69 14.22
CA ALA A 24 21.25 4.59 13.37
C ALA A 24 20.60 5.99 13.25
N PHE A 25 19.27 6.06 13.24
CA PHE A 25 18.51 7.31 13.19
C PHE A 25 18.85 8.25 14.35
N GLU A 26 18.98 7.71 15.57
CA GLU A 26 19.35 8.50 16.75
C GLU A 26 20.75 9.12 16.62
N CYS A 27 21.68 8.44 15.95
CA CYS A 27 23.03 8.93 15.70
C CYS A 27 23.12 10.05 14.64
N VAL A 28 22.06 10.30 13.84
CA VAL A 28 22.06 11.35 12.81
C VAL A 28 21.84 12.71 13.48
N PRO A 29 22.72 13.72 13.34
CA PRO A 29 22.48 15.03 13.97
C PRO A 29 21.22 15.73 13.42
N ALA A 30 20.45 16.41 14.28
CA ALA A 30 19.28 17.22 13.87
C ALA A 30 19.65 18.33 12.88
N SER A 31 20.86 18.87 12.99
CA SER A 31 21.36 19.97 12.17
C SER A 31 21.85 19.53 10.78
N ARG A 32 21.93 18.22 10.50
CA ARG A 32 22.39 17.74 9.20
C ARG A 32 21.29 17.92 8.16
N HIS A 33 21.59 18.73 7.14
CA HIS A 33 20.70 18.98 6.02
C HIS A 33 21.13 18.20 4.79
N VAL A 34 20.13 17.86 3.98
CA VAL A 34 20.24 17.43 2.59
C VAL A 34 19.37 18.41 1.83
N HIS A 35 20.00 19.42 1.21
CA HIS A 35 19.31 20.56 0.62
C HIS A 35 18.41 21.29 1.63
N ASN A 36 17.11 21.42 1.35
CA ASN A 36 16.18 22.19 2.19
C ASN A 36 15.60 21.38 3.35
N VAL A 37 15.76 20.06 3.32
CA VAL A 37 15.26 19.15 4.36
C VAL A 37 16.38 18.65 5.26
N THR A 38 16.09 18.45 6.54
CA THR A 38 17.04 17.76 7.43
C THR A 38 17.06 16.27 7.09
N SER A 39 18.22 15.62 7.26
CA SER A 39 18.30 14.16 7.13
C SER A 39 17.31 13.45 8.04
N ARG A 40 17.06 13.98 9.25
CA ARG A 40 16.07 13.42 10.19
C ARG A 40 14.63 13.55 9.68
N GLN A 41 14.27 14.61 8.96
CA GLN A 41 12.94 14.75 8.35
C GLN A 41 12.72 13.68 7.27
N SER A 42 13.63 13.55 6.31
CA SER A 42 13.53 12.50 5.27
C SER A 42 13.50 11.10 5.89
N LEU A 43 14.37 10.83 6.87
CA LEU A 43 14.38 9.53 7.56
C LEU A 43 13.14 9.31 8.44
N SER A 44 12.43 10.37 8.86
CA SER A 44 11.17 10.22 9.58
C SER A 44 10.06 9.68 8.68
N VAL A 45 10.03 10.07 7.40
CA VAL A 45 9.15 9.45 6.40
C VAL A 45 9.45 7.96 6.31
N ALA A 46 10.73 7.60 6.12
CA ALA A 46 11.19 6.21 6.05
C ALA A 46 10.79 5.38 7.28
N ARG A 47 10.93 5.97 8.48
CA ARG A 47 10.60 5.33 9.76
C ARG A 47 9.12 4.94 9.83
N VAL A 48 8.24 5.87 9.49
CA VAL A 48 6.78 5.66 9.57
C VAL A 48 6.32 4.70 8.48
N LEU A 49 6.86 4.86 7.26
CA LEU A 49 6.56 3.98 6.13
C LEU A 49 6.96 2.54 6.44
N LEU A 50 8.19 2.33 6.93
CA LEU A 50 8.71 1.01 7.30
C LEU A 50 7.84 0.32 8.35
N GLN A 51 7.36 1.07 9.36
CA GLN A 51 6.46 0.52 10.38
C GLN A 51 5.15 0.04 9.76
N GLY A 52 4.55 0.84 8.87
CA GLY A 52 3.31 0.47 8.18
C GLY A 52 3.47 -0.78 7.31
N GLU A 53 4.54 -0.87 6.53
CA GLU A 53 4.81 -2.05 5.69
C GLU A 53 5.11 -3.31 6.50
N LEU A 54 5.77 -3.18 7.65
CA LEU A 54 6.04 -4.31 8.53
C LEU A 54 4.75 -4.84 9.17
N LEU A 55 3.92 -3.94 9.72
CA LEU A 55 2.62 -4.29 10.30
C LEU A 55 1.68 -4.92 9.26
N TYR A 56 1.72 -4.43 8.02
CA TYR A 56 0.92 -5.00 6.94
C TYR A 56 1.28 -6.48 6.71
N ARG A 57 2.57 -6.81 6.75
CA ARG A 57 3.06 -8.19 6.59
C ARG A 57 2.89 -9.06 7.84
N GLN A 58 2.65 -8.43 9.00
CA GLN A 58 2.22 -9.07 10.23
C GLN A 58 0.69 -9.24 10.32
N GLU A 59 -0.04 -8.88 9.25
CA GLU A 59 -1.50 -8.94 9.16
C GLU A 59 -2.25 -7.99 10.11
N ASP A 60 -1.56 -7.05 10.75
CA ASP A 60 -2.17 -5.95 11.51
C ASP A 60 -2.55 -4.82 10.54
N PHE A 61 -3.59 -5.05 9.74
CA PHE A 61 -3.98 -4.15 8.65
C PHE A 61 -4.45 -2.78 9.15
N ASP A 62 -5.15 -2.72 10.28
CA ASP A 62 -5.67 -1.46 10.82
C ASP A 62 -4.52 -0.54 11.25
N ALA A 63 -3.56 -1.08 12.02
CA ALA A 63 -2.38 -0.32 12.40
C ALA A 63 -1.52 -0.01 11.17
N ALA A 64 -1.34 -0.97 10.25
CA ALA A 64 -0.58 -0.77 9.02
C ALA A 64 -1.09 0.43 8.21
N PHE A 65 -2.39 0.47 7.90
CA PHE A 65 -2.95 1.57 7.13
C PHE A 65 -2.94 2.89 7.89
N ALA A 66 -3.04 2.89 9.22
CA ALA A 66 -2.85 4.11 10.02
C ALA A 66 -1.41 4.66 9.86
N TYR A 67 -0.39 3.80 9.95
CA TYR A 67 1.00 4.19 9.73
C TYR A 67 1.28 4.61 8.28
N LEU A 68 0.73 3.92 7.29
CA LEU A 68 0.93 4.27 5.87
C LEU A 68 0.30 5.62 5.52
N ARG A 69 -0.91 5.90 6.02
CA ARG A 69 -1.52 7.24 5.90
C ARG A 69 -0.69 8.29 6.61
N LYS A 70 -0.16 7.97 7.80
CA LYS A 70 0.73 8.88 8.51
C LYS A 70 2.02 9.15 7.73
N ALA A 71 2.55 8.15 7.02
CA ALA A 71 3.72 8.31 6.19
C ALA A 71 3.45 9.33 5.07
N VAL A 72 2.27 9.27 4.43
CA VAL A 72 1.84 10.26 3.44
C VAL A 72 1.75 11.67 4.05
N GLU A 73 1.15 11.82 5.23
CA GLU A 73 1.09 13.13 5.91
C GLU A 73 2.47 13.70 6.20
N VAL A 74 3.41 12.87 6.65
CA VAL A 74 4.78 13.30 6.98
C VAL A 74 5.56 13.63 5.71
N ASP A 75 5.35 12.88 4.63
CA ASP A 75 5.95 13.11 3.30
C ASP A 75 5.44 14.42 2.69
N ASP A 76 4.12 14.64 2.67
CA ASP A 76 3.49 15.87 2.16
C ASP A 76 3.87 17.11 2.99
N ALA A 77 4.20 16.94 4.28
CA ALA A 77 4.60 18.02 5.17
C ALA A 77 6.09 18.40 5.04
N LEU A 78 6.87 17.69 4.23
CA LEU A 78 8.26 18.05 3.99
C LEU A 78 8.34 19.42 3.28
N PRO A 79 9.30 20.28 3.65
CA PRO A 79 9.61 21.49 2.89
C PRO A 79 9.85 21.19 1.41
N TYR A 80 9.35 22.07 0.53
CA TYR A 80 9.60 21.93 -0.91
C TYR A 80 11.10 21.92 -1.21
N ASP A 81 11.51 20.97 -2.04
CA ASP A 81 12.91 20.77 -2.45
C ASP A 81 12.99 20.31 -3.91
N GLU A 82 14.06 20.68 -4.61
CA GLU A 82 14.28 20.31 -6.02
C GLU A 82 15.72 19.76 -6.20
N PRO A 83 15.89 18.42 -6.33
CA PRO A 83 14.85 17.40 -6.31
C PRO A 83 14.36 17.12 -4.88
N TRP A 84 13.06 16.89 -4.75
CA TRP A 84 12.31 16.22 -3.70
C TRP A 84 13.19 15.51 -2.66
N GLY A 85 13.14 15.97 -1.41
CA GLY A 85 13.95 15.43 -0.31
C GLY A 85 13.69 13.95 0.03
N TRP A 86 12.64 13.36 -0.53
CA TRP A 86 12.31 11.95 -0.46
C TRP A 86 11.94 11.40 -1.85
N MET A 87 12.73 10.46 -2.37
CA MET A 87 12.61 10.00 -3.76
C MET A 87 11.55 8.90 -3.98
N THR A 88 10.96 8.34 -2.92
CA THR A 88 10.01 7.20 -3.03
C THR A 88 8.69 7.55 -2.36
N PRO A 89 7.79 8.28 -3.03
CA PRO A 89 6.59 8.85 -2.41
C PRO A 89 5.82 7.80 -1.59
N ALA A 90 5.48 8.13 -0.35
CA ALA A 90 4.76 7.22 0.54
C ALA A 90 3.40 6.79 -0.05
N ARG A 91 2.83 7.65 -0.91
CA ARG A 91 1.59 7.39 -1.67
C ARG A 91 1.68 6.16 -2.57
N HIS A 92 2.86 5.82 -3.09
CA HIS A 92 3.03 4.61 -3.92
C HIS A 92 2.83 3.34 -3.10
N ALA A 93 3.45 3.26 -1.93
CA ALA A 93 3.30 2.12 -1.03
C ALA A 93 1.86 2.01 -0.51
N LEU A 94 1.27 3.12 -0.04
CA LEU A 94 -0.11 3.14 0.44
C LEU A 94 -1.08 2.66 -0.66
N GLY A 95 -0.99 3.23 -1.86
CA GLY A 95 -1.88 2.85 -2.97
C GLY A 95 -1.74 1.38 -3.36
N ALA A 96 -0.51 0.87 -3.40
CA ALA A 96 -0.25 -0.53 -3.78
C ALA A 96 -0.82 -1.52 -2.75
N LEU A 97 -0.63 -1.25 -1.45
CA LEU A 97 -1.11 -2.10 -0.37
C LEU A 97 -2.64 -2.03 -0.22
N LEU A 98 -3.25 -0.87 -0.41
CA LEU A 98 -4.71 -0.73 -0.46
C LEU A 98 -5.30 -1.56 -1.62
N LEU A 99 -4.70 -1.47 -2.80
CA LEU A 99 -5.12 -2.23 -3.97
C LEU A 99 -4.96 -3.74 -3.73
N GLU A 100 -3.80 -4.19 -3.23
CA GLU A 100 -3.55 -5.59 -2.90
C GLU A 100 -4.62 -6.12 -1.95
N ARG A 101 -4.85 -5.42 -0.83
CA ARG A 101 -5.85 -5.82 0.17
C ARG A 101 -7.28 -5.81 -0.37
N SER A 102 -7.64 -4.85 -1.21
CA SER A 102 -8.96 -4.77 -1.85
C SER A 102 -9.27 -5.96 -2.76
N THR A 103 -8.24 -6.64 -3.28
CA THR A 103 -8.41 -7.84 -4.13
C THR A 103 -8.40 -9.15 -3.34
N SER A 104 -8.25 -9.09 -2.02
CA SER A 104 -8.21 -10.28 -1.18
C SER A 104 -9.57 -10.98 -1.13
N PRO A 105 -9.66 -12.29 -1.40
CA PRO A 105 -10.91 -13.04 -1.39
C PRO A 105 -11.50 -13.21 0.02
N SER A 106 -10.70 -12.96 1.07
CA SER A 106 -11.14 -13.07 2.47
C SER A 106 -11.90 -11.83 2.97
N LEU A 107 -11.98 -10.77 2.17
CA LEU A 107 -12.50 -9.48 2.60
C LEU A 107 -13.97 -9.32 2.19
N ASP A 108 -14.76 -8.69 3.06
CA ASP A 108 -16.13 -8.33 2.73
C ASP A 108 -16.18 -7.39 1.51
N SER A 109 -17.17 -7.57 0.65
CA SER A 109 -17.29 -6.83 -0.61
C SER A 109 -17.43 -5.31 -0.41
N THR A 110 -18.03 -4.86 0.69
CA THR A 110 -18.17 -3.43 1.02
C THR A 110 -16.84 -2.83 1.46
N VAL A 111 -16.09 -3.57 2.28
CA VAL A 111 -14.76 -3.16 2.75
C VAL A 111 -13.76 -3.16 1.59
N ALA A 112 -13.81 -4.17 0.72
CA ALA A 112 -13.00 -4.24 -0.49
C ALA A 112 -13.26 -3.04 -1.42
N ALA A 113 -14.53 -2.67 -1.63
CA ALA A 113 -14.89 -1.50 -2.42
C ALA A 113 -14.39 -0.19 -1.80
N ALA A 114 -14.46 -0.05 -0.48
CA ALA A 114 -13.95 1.13 0.22
C ALA A 114 -12.41 1.28 0.08
N LEU A 115 -11.66 0.18 0.27
CA LEU A 115 -10.20 0.19 0.08
C LEU A 115 -9.81 0.49 -1.37
N LEU A 116 -10.55 -0.07 -2.34
CA LEU A 116 -10.33 0.21 -3.76
C LEU A 116 -10.58 1.68 -4.10
N ALA A 117 -11.64 2.27 -3.54
CA ALA A 117 -11.95 3.69 -3.72
C ALA A 117 -10.87 4.59 -3.09
N GLU A 118 -10.35 4.21 -1.92
CA GLU A 118 -9.23 4.91 -1.28
C GLU A 118 -7.96 4.82 -2.14
N ALA A 119 -7.62 3.64 -2.67
CA ALA A 119 -6.48 3.46 -3.56
C ALA A 119 -6.58 4.37 -4.80
N GLU A 120 -7.75 4.43 -5.44
CA GLU A 120 -8.00 5.32 -6.57
C GLU A 120 -7.79 6.79 -6.18
N ALA A 121 -8.29 7.21 -5.02
CA ALA A 121 -8.13 8.58 -4.52
C ALA A 121 -6.66 8.94 -4.27
N VAL A 122 -5.86 8.00 -3.72
CA VAL A 122 -4.43 8.18 -3.48
C VAL A 122 -3.68 8.40 -4.80
N TYR A 123 -3.90 7.55 -5.80
CA TYR A 123 -3.23 7.70 -7.11
C TYR A 123 -3.68 8.97 -7.85
N ARG A 124 -4.97 9.33 -7.78
CA ARG A 124 -5.44 10.60 -8.34
C ARG A 124 -4.85 11.81 -7.64
N ALA A 125 -4.61 11.73 -6.33
CA ALA A 125 -3.94 12.80 -5.60
C ALA A 125 -2.50 12.95 -6.06
N ASP A 126 -1.76 11.85 -6.16
CA ASP A 126 -0.38 11.87 -6.66
C ASP A 126 -0.27 12.49 -8.06
N LEU A 127 -1.15 12.10 -8.99
CA LEU A 127 -1.17 12.66 -10.35
C LEU A 127 -1.53 14.15 -10.42
N ARG A 128 -2.19 14.72 -9.40
CA ARG A 128 -2.41 16.18 -9.35
C ARG A 128 -1.14 16.93 -9.02
N HIS A 129 -0.30 16.36 -8.15
CA HIS A 129 1.00 16.94 -7.80
C HIS A 129 2.03 16.63 -8.89
N HIS A 130 1.96 15.43 -9.47
CA HIS A 130 2.96 14.88 -10.38
C HIS A 130 2.29 14.24 -11.62
N PRO A 131 1.84 15.06 -12.59
CA PRO A 131 1.04 14.59 -13.72
C PRO A 131 1.69 13.49 -14.57
N ASN A 132 3.03 13.42 -14.58
CA ASN A 132 3.80 12.46 -15.37
C ASN A 132 4.31 11.27 -14.54
N ASN A 133 3.74 11.02 -13.35
CA ASN A 133 4.16 9.90 -12.51
C ASN A 133 3.61 8.56 -13.05
N LEU A 134 4.48 7.80 -13.73
CA LEU A 134 4.11 6.52 -14.34
C LEU A 134 3.60 5.50 -13.32
N TRP A 135 4.14 5.50 -12.10
CA TRP A 135 3.70 4.58 -11.04
C TRP A 135 2.26 4.84 -10.62
N ALA A 136 1.91 6.11 -10.40
CA ALA A 136 0.55 6.49 -10.04
C ALA A 136 -0.44 6.24 -11.19
N LEU A 137 -0.01 6.45 -12.44
CA LEU A 137 -0.80 6.13 -13.61
C LEU A 137 -1.09 4.61 -13.71
N CYS A 138 -0.05 3.78 -13.56
CA CYS A 138 -0.18 2.33 -13.56
C CYS A 138 -1.11 1.84 -12.45
N GLY A 139 -0.95 2.35 -11.23
CA GLY A 139 -1.81 2.03 -10.09
C GLY A 139 -3.27 2.44 -10.31
N LEU A 140 -3.50 3.64 -10.85
CA LEU A 140 -4.84 4.12 -11.21
C LEU A 140 -5.51 3.21 -12.26
N VAL A 141 -4.77 2.81 -13.30
CA VAL A 141 -5.27 1.88 -14.32
C VAL A 141 -5.66 0.53 -13.69
N GLN A 142 -4.87 0.02 -12.75
CA GLN A 142 -5.21 -1.22 -12.05
C GLN A 142 -6.47 -1.07 -11.19
N CYS A 143 -6.64 0.05 -10.48
CA CYS A 143 -7.84 0.33 -9.70
C CYS A 143 -9.10 0.37 -10.58
N VAL A 144 -9.04 1.08 -11.70
CA VAL A 144 -10.16 1.17 -12.66
C VAL A 144 -10.49 -0.21 -13.25
N LYS A 145 -9.48 -1.00 -13.62
CA LYS A 145 -9.68 -2.37 -14.11
C LYS A 145 -10.37 -3.25 -13.07
N GLN A 146 -9.97 -3.14 -11.81
CA GLN A 146 -10.56 -3.94 -10.73
C GLN A 146 -12.03 -3.54 -10.50
N ARG A 147 -12.35 -2.25 -10.52
CA ARG A 147 -13.74 -1.75 -10.39
C ARG A 147 -14.65 -2.21 -11.53
N SER A 148 -14.12 -2.30 -12.74
CA SER A 148 -14.88 -2.71 -13.93
C SER A 148 -15.09 -4.23 -14.04
N LYS A 149 -14.54 -5.04 -13.13
CA LYS A 149 -14.82 -6.49 -13.13
C LYS A 149 -16.28 -6.71 -12.69
N PRO A 150 -17.10 -7.40 -13.50
CA PRO A 150 -18.46 -7.71 -13.11
C PRO A 150 -18.45 -8.64 -11.89
N LEU A 151 -19.41 -8.45 -10.98
CA LEU A 151 -19.64 -9.28 -9.79
C LEU A 151 -20.20 -10.67 -10.17
N THR A 152 -19.55 -11.39 -11.07
CA THR A 152 -20.02 -12.69 -11.58
C THR A 152 -19.17 -13.81 -10.97
N SER A 153 -19.53 -14.30 -9.78
CA SER A 153 -19.10 -15.66 -9.34
C SER A 153 -19.83 -16.23 -8.09
N CYS A 154 -21.04 -15.80 -7.75
CA CYS A 154 -21.81 -16.44 -6.66
C CYS A 154 -23.12 -17.10 -7.09
N TYR A 155 -23.40 -17.23 -8.40
CA TYR A 155 -24.62 -17.87 -8.90
C TYR A 155 -24.33 -19.08 -9.80
N SER A 156 -23.73 -20.13 -9.27
CA SER A 156 -23.76 -21.46 -9.90
C SER A 156 -23.40 -22.56 -8.89
N ALA A 157 -24.31 -22.88 -7.96
CA ALA A 157 -24.19 -24.08 -7.13
C ALA A 157 -25.53 -24.72 -6.74
N THR A 158 -26.63 -24.49 -7.47
CA THR A 158 -27.90 -25.21 -7.22
C THR A 158 -28.70 -25.53 -8.49
N ASN A 159 -28.06 -25.99 -9.57
CA ASN A 159 -28.81 -26.72 -10.60
C ASN A 159 -27.92 -27.72 -11.33
N GLY A 160 -27.94 -28.95 -10.82
CA GLY A 160 -27.15 -30.07 -11.32
C GLY A 160 -27.60 -31.41 -10.74
N MET A 161 -28.91 -31.65 -10.65
CA MET A 161 -29.44 -33.01 -10.58
C MET A 161 -30.59 -33.11 -11.59
N ASN A 162 -30.23 -33.42 -12.83
CA ASN A 162 -31.17 -33.92 -13.83
C ASN A 162 -30.54 -35.17 -14.46
N GLY A 163 -31.09 -36.33 -14.11
CA GLY A 163 -31.03 -37.57 -14.87
C GLY A 163 -32.39 -38.21 -14.67
N GLY A 164 -33.27 -38.37 -15.66
CA GLY A 164 -32.99 -38.84 -17.01
C GLY A 164 -33.15 -40.35 -17.04
N GLY A 165 -34.41 -40.84 -17.01
CA GLY A 165 -34.80 -42.21 -17.34
C GLY A 165 -36.15 -42.15 -18.06
N ASP A 166 -36.20 -42.41 -19.36
CA ASP A 166 -36.41 -43.72 -20.02
C ASP A 166 -37.93 -43.98 -20.20
N CYS A 167 -38.50 -43.67 -21.39
CA CYS A 167 -38.74 -44.54 -22.55
C CYS A 167 -39.98 -45.45 -22.46
N GLY A 168 -40.92 -45.23 -23.40
CA GLY A 168 -41.68 -46.29 -24.09
C GLY A 168 -43.02 -46.75 -23.49
N GLY A 169 -44.08 -46.72 -24.32
CA GLY A 169 -45.32 -47.46 -24.11
C GLY A 169 -46.59 -46.65 -24.35
#